data_AF-A0AAD7EH73-F1
#
_entry.id   AF-A0AAD7EH73-F1
#
_cell.length_a   1.000
_cell.length_b   1.000
_cell.length_c   1.000
_cell.angle_alpha   90.00
_cell.angle_beta   90.00
_cell.angle_gamma   90.00
#
_symmetry.space_group_name_H-M   'P 1'
#
loop_
_entity.id
_entity.type
_entity.pdbx_description
1 polymer ?
#
loop_
_entity_poly.entity_id
_entity_poly.type
_entity_poly.pdbx_seq_one_letter_code
_entity_poly.pdbx_strand_id
1 'polypeptide(L)'
;QVASTNQLAINWVCEVLSGHRGSPEASTWEKGKEIDRSCNGVLECSSRFCSVQSQCAPAARGVDLHRQLQKTCLCDEPIRLRPCGVESSTYLPHGGAFFINSG
;
A
#
# COMPACT_ATOMS: atom_id res chain seq x y z
N GLN A 1 22.68 15.28 -4.95
CA GLN A 1 22.56 13.83 -4.67
C GLN A 1 21.31 13.62 -3.83
N VAL A 2 20.24 13.09 -4.41
CA VAL A 2 18.96 12.84 -3.72
C VAL A 2 19.04 11.48 -3.04
N ALA A 3 19.69 11.41 -1.88
CA ALA A 3 19.87 10.18 -1.10
C ALA A 3 18.73 9.93 -0.09
N SER A 4 17.65 10.72 -0.14
CA SER A 4 16.60 10.73 0.88
C SER A 4 15.20 10.37 0.36
N THR A 5 15.08 9.74 -0.80
CA THR A 5 13.78 9.21 -1.29
C THR A 5 13.52 7.76 -0.85
N ASN A 6 14.54 7.02 -0.39
CA ASN A 6 14.38 5.65 0.13
C ASN A 6 13.54 5.58 1.42
N GLN A 7 13.25 6.72 2.04
CA GLN A 7 12.43 6.83 3.25
C GLN A 7 11.14 7.61 3.02
N LEU A 8 10.84 8.03 1.78
CA LEU A 8 9.55 8.64 1.41
C LEU A 8 8.52 7.57 1.04
N ALA A 9 8.61 6.38 1.66
CA ALA A 9 7.53 5.43 1.63
C ALA A 9 6.43 5.98 2.55
N ILE A 10 5.40 6.58 1.95
CA ILE A 10 4.09 6.63 2.59
C ILE A 10 3.77 5.15 2.90
N ASN A 11 3.84 4.74 4.17
CA ASN A 11 3.76 3.34 4.63
C ASN A 11 2.32 2.79 4.48
N TRP A 12 1.75 2.91 3.29
CA TRP A 12 0.62 2.11 2.89
C TRP A 12 1.08 0.66 2.89
N VAL A 13 0.35 -0.19 3.60
CA VAL A 13 0.53 -1.62 3.41
C VAL A 13 0.00 -1.93 2.02
N CYS A 14 0.91 -2.32 1.14
CA CYS A 14 0.59 -2.62 -0.24
C CYS A 14 0.83 -4.10 -0.52
N GLU A 15 0.05 -4.63 -1.45
CA GLU A 15 0.22 -5.96 -2.01
C GLU A 15 0.79 -5.83 -3.42
N VAL A 16 1.75 -6.68 -3.78
CA VAL A 16 2.28 -6.73 -5.15
C VAL A 16 1.25 -7.41 -6.03
N LEU A 17 0.67 -6.68 -6.98
CA LEU A 17 -0.32 -7.19 -7.93
C LEU A 17 0.35 -7.97 -9.05
N SER A 18 1.44 -7.40 -9.56
CA SER A 18 2.16 -7.92 -10.70
C SER A 18 3.63 -7.54 -10.56
N GLY A 19 4.51 -8.47 -10.89
CA GLY A 19 5.93 -8.21 -10.99
C GLY A 19 6.43 -8.83 -12.28
N HIS A 20 7.40 -8.17 -12.92
CA HIS A 20 8.21 -8.74 -14.01
C HIS A 20 7.65 -8.55 -15.43
N ARG A 21 7.16 -7.36 -15.77
CA ARG A 21 7.16 -6.91 -17.18
C ARG A 21 8.35 -5.98 -17.42
N GLY A 22 8.91 -5.98 -18.62
CA GLY A 22 10.03 -5.12 -19.00
C GLY A 22 11.41 -5.58 -18.53
N SER A 23 12.44 -4.77 -18.77
CA SER A 23 13.85 -5.09 -18.53
C SER A 23 14.54 -4.04 -17.65
N PRO A 24 15.38 -4.45 -16.68
CA PRO A 24 16.19 -3.53 -15.90
C PRO A 24 17.29 -2.82 -16.72
N GLU A 25 17.57 -3.30 -17.93
CA GLU A 25 18.55 -2.70 -18.85
C GLU A 25 17.90 -1.72 -19.84
N ALA A 26 16.58 -1.50 -19.73
CA ALA A 26 15.88 -0.61 -20.63
C ALA A 26 16.39 0.83 -20.52
N SER A 27 16.56 1.47 -21.68
CA SER A 27 16.94 2.88 -21.81
C SER A 27 15.78 3.85 -21.63
N THR A 28 14.54 3.36 -21.71
CA THR A 28 13.32 4.14 -21.45
C THR A 28 12.54 3.55 -20.28
N TRP A 29 11.84 4.39 -19.54
CA TRP A 29 11.16 3.97 -18.31
C TRP A 29 9.96 3.06 -18.59
N GLU A 30 9.26 3.25 -19.70
CA GLU A 30 8.11 2.44 -20.12
C GLU A 30 8.49 0.98 -20.42
N LYS A 31 9.77 0.76 -20.77
CA LYS A 31 10.33 -0.57 -21.02
C LYS A 31 11.08 -1.12 -19.80
N GLY A 32 11.22 -0.32 -18.75
CA GLY A 32 11.84 -0.68 -17.49
C GLY A 32 11.11 -1.82 -16.80
N LYS A 33 11.74 -2.46 -15.80
CA LYS A 33 11.08 -3.49 -15.01
C LYS A 33 9.93 -2.87 -14.21
N GLU A 34 8.71 -3.33 -14.46
CA GLU A 34 7.48 -2.86 -13.83
C GLU A 34 7.15 -3.70 -12.58
N ILE A 35 6.74 -3.00 -11.52
CA ILE A 35 6.20 -3.58 -10.29
C ILE A 35 4.94 -2.80 -9.93
N ASP A 36 3.80 -3.50 -9.97
CA ASP A 36 2.52 -2.95 -9.59
C ASP A 36 2.17 -3.32 -8.16
N ARG A 37 1.68 -2.34 -7.41
CA ARG A 37 1.27 -2.50 -6.02
C ARG A 37 -0.12 -1.92 -5.82
N SER A 38 -0.98 -2.63 -5.10
CA SER A 38 -2.27 -2.10 -4.65
C SER A 38 -2.19 -1.78 -3.17
N CYS A 39 -2.74 -0.64 -2.77
CA CYS A 39 -2.87 -0.32 -1.35
C CYS A 39 -3.98 -1.15 -0.70
N ASN A 40 -3.66 -1.81 0.42
CA ASN A 40 -4.61 -2.64 1.17
C ASN A 40 -5.63 -1.81 1.97
N GLY A 41 -5.53 -0.48 1.97
CA GLY A 41 -6.45 0.38 2.71
C GLY A 41 -6.01 0.64 4.15
N VAL A 42 -6.99 0.93 4.99
CA VAL A 42 -6.81 1.22 6.40
C VAL A 42 -7.88 0.52 7.23
N LEU A 43 -7.50 0.02 8.39
CA LEU A 43 -8.45 -0.47 9.37
C LEU A 43 -8.93 0.69 10.22
N GLU A 44 -10.24 0.84 10.37
CA GLU A 44 -10.86 1.92 11.12
C GLU A 44 -12.01 1.41 12.00
N CYS A 45 -12.33 2.15 13.05
CA CYS A 45 -13.52 1.88 13.86
C CYS A 45 -14.80 2.06 13.01
N SER A 46 -15.76 1.15 13.16
CA SER A 46 -17.08 1.27 12.53
C SER A 46 -17.89 2.47 13.05
N SER A 47 -17.68 2.85 14.31
CA SER A 47 -18.44 3.92 14.95
C SER A 47 -17.90 5.30 14.60
N ARG A 48 -18.80 6.14 14.07
CA ARG A 48 -18.53 7.56 13.79
C ARG A 48 -18.41 8.42 15.06
N PHE A 49 -18.86 7.90 16.19
CA PHE A 49 -18.87 8.59 17.48
C PHE A 49 -17.74 8.12 18.41
N CYS A 50 -16.88 7.22 17.94
CA CYS A 50 -15.67 6.86 18.67
C CYS A 50 -14.75 8.08 18.80
N SER A 51 -14.46 8.51 20.02
CA SER A 51 -13.58 9.66 20.30
C SER A 51 -12.13 9.44 19.88
N VAL A 52 -11.69 8.18 19.77
CA VAL A 52 -10.29 7.85 19.48
C VAL A 52 -10.02 7.72 17.97
N GLN A 53 -11.06 7.49 17.15
CA GLN A 53 -10.97 7.27 15.69
C GLN A 53 -9.68 6.53 15.27
N SER A 54 -9.38 5.42 15.94
CA SER A 54 -8.14 4.68 15.72
C SER A 54 -8.08 4.17 14.28
N GLN A 55 -7.05 4.57 13.56
CA GLN A 55 -6.71 4.05 12.24
C GLN A 55 -5.42 3.25 12.34
N CYS A 56 -5.44 2.00 11.87
CA CYS A 56 -4.24 1.17 11.86
C CYS A 56 -4.01 0.53 10.50
N ALA A 57 -2.73 0.23 10.23
CA ALA A 57 -2.32 -0.43 9.01
C ALA A 57 -2.89 -1.88 8.97
N PRO A 58 -3.55 -2.29 7.88
CA PRO A 58 -3.95 -3.68 7.70
C PRO A 58 -2.70 -4.54 7.56
N ALA A 59 -2.72 -5.75 8.10
CA ALA A 59 -1.74 -6.77 7.79
C ALA A 59 -1.86 -7.17 6.30
N ALA A 60 -0.86 -7.92 5.80
CA ALA A 60 -0.99 -8.58 4.52
C ALA A 60 -2.26 -9.46 4.49
N ARG A 61 -2.88 -9.60 3.32
CA ARG A 61 -4.15 -10.34 3.17
C ARG A 61 -4.00 -11.77 3.72
N GLY A 62 -5.09 -12.31 4.26
CA GLY A 62 -5.15 -13.67 4.77
C GLY A 62 -5.45 -13.73 6.28
N VAL A 63 -4.83 -14.70 6.96
CA VAL A 63 -5.13 -15.05 8.36
C VAL A 63 -4.91 -13.86 9.31
N ASP A 64 -3.85 -13.09 9.09
CA ASP A 64 -3.51 -11.96 9.96
C ASP A 64 -4.49 -10.79 9.83
N LEU A 65 -4.90 -10.46 8.60
CA LEU A 65 -5.94 -9.46 8.36
C LEU A 65 -7.28 -9.91 8.97
N HIS A 66 -7.64 -11.19 8.82
CA HIS A 66 -8.86 -11.72 9.43
C HIS A 66 -8.82 -11.58 10.97
N ARG A 67 -7.68 -11.91 11.59
CA ARG A 67 -7.47 -11.75 13.03
C ARG A 67 -7.58 -10.29 13.48
N GLN A 68 -7.09 -9.34 12.68
CA GLN A 68 -7.25 -7.91 12.98
C GLN A 68 -8.72 -7.47 12.89
N LEU A 69 -9.46 -7.95 11.89
CA LEU A 69 -10.89 -7.64 11.72
C LEU A 69 -11.77 -8.24 12.82
N GLN A 70 -11.31 -9.29 13.51
CA GLN A 70 -11.97 -9.83 14.69
C GLN A 70 -11.73 -9.02 15.97
N LYS A 71 -10.82 -8.02 15.95
CA LYS A 71 -10.60 -7.14 17.09
C LYS A 71 -11.65 -6.04 17.13
N THR A 72 -11.88 -5.52 18.33
CA THR A 72 -12.71 -4.35 18.58
C THR A 72 -11.85 -3.10 18.74
N CYS A 73 -12.45 -1.96 18.44
CA CYS A 73 -11.93 -0.65 18.81
C CYS A 73 -11.96 -0.48 20.34
N LEU A 74 -11.27 0.54 20.84
CA LEU A 74 -11.29 0.92 22.26
C LEU A 74 -12.68 1.33 22.78
N CYS A 75 -13.62 1.65 21.89
CA CYS A 75 -15.02 1.89 22.25
C CYS A 75 -15.92 0.66 22.08
N ASP A 76 -15.32 -0.53 22.06
CA ASP A 76 -15.97 -1.85 21.89
C ASP A 76 -16.70 -2.08 20.57
N GLU A 77 -16.61 -1.15 19.63
CA GLU A 77 -17.19 -1.26 18.30
C GLU A 77 -16.27 -2.03 17.34
N PRO A 78 -16.82 -2.75 16.35
CA PRO A 78 -16.04 -3.50 15.38
C PRO A 78 -15.02 -2.66 14.61
N ILE A 79 -13.91 -3.30 14.23
CA ILE A 79 -12.98 -2.75 13.25
C ILE A 79 -13.45 -3.16 11.85
N ARG A 80 -13.40 -2.22 10.91
CA ARG A 80 -13.69 -2.47 9.49
C ARG A 80 -12.50 -2.10 8.61
N LEU A 81 -12.35 -2.79 7.50
CA LEU A 81 -11.41 -2.40 6.45
C LEU A 81 -12.07 -1.36 5.55
N ARG A 82 -11.43 -0.19 5.43
CA ARG A 82 -11.74 0.78 4.39
C ARG A 82 -10.71 0.63 3.26
N PRO A 83 -11.12 0.16 2.06
CA PRO A 83 -10.20 0.04 0.94
C PRO A 83 -9.70 1.42 0.51
N CYS A 84 -8.46 1.45 0.03
CA CYS A 84 -7.83 2.66 -0.48
C CYS A 84 -8.23 2.95 -1.93
N GLY A 85 -8.21 1.92 -2.79
CA GLY A 85 -8.48 2.06 -4.21
C GLY A 85 -7.31 2.61 -5.04
N VAL A 86 -6.16 2.90 -4.41
CA VAL A 86 -4.95 3.36 -5.11
C VAL A 86 -4.11 2.17 -5.57
N GLU A 87 -3.73 2.21 -6.83
CA GLU A 87 -2.70 1.38 -7.43
C GLU A 87 -1.44 2.22 -7.69
N SER A 88 -0.28 1.60 -7.54
CA SER A 88 1.02 2.24 -7.71
C SER A 88 1.90 1.38 -8.59
N SER A 89 2.35 1.95 -9.71
CA SER A 89 3.27 1.30 -10.64
C SER A 89 4.66 1.91 -10.46
N THR A 90 5.65 1.04 -10.25
CA THR A 90 7.06 1.41 -10.20
C THR A 90 7.76 0.86 -11.44
N TYR A 91 8.39 1.73 -12.22
CA TYR A 91 9.21 1.36 -13.37
C TYR A 91 10.69 1.52 -13.01
N LEU A 92 11.47 0.45 -13.20
CA LEU A 92 12.90 0.37 -12.88
C LEU A 92 13.72 0.17 -14.17
N PRO A 93 13.98 1.23 -14.95
CA PRO A 93 14.92 1.20 -16.07
C PRO A 93 16.39 1.26 -15.60
N HIS A 94 17.33 1.22 -16.54
CA HIS A 94 18.74 1.31 -16.22
C HIS A 94 19.07 2.64 -15.52
N GLY A 95 19.59 2.57 -14.29
CA GLY A 95 20.08 3.73 -13.55
C GLY A 95 19.02 4.63 -12.91
N GLY A 96 17.75 4.21 -12.85
CA GLY A 96 16.69 5.05 -12.28
C GLY A 96 15.44 4.30 -11.81
N ALA A 97 14.50 5.06 -11.24
CA ALA A 97 13.18 4.59 -10.83
C ALA A 97 12.13 5.67 -11.11
N PHE A 98 10.99 5.27 -11.64
CA PHE A 98 9.84 6.13 -11.90
C PHE A 98 8.61 5.57 -11.17
N PHE A 99 7.80 6.44 -10.61
CA PHE A 99 6.65 6.08 -9.78
C PHE A 99 5.39 6.74 -10.34
N ILE A 100 4.33 5.97 -10.51
CA ILE A 100 3.02 6.45 -10.92
C ILE A 100 2.02 5.92 -9.90
N ASN A 101 1.19 6.81 -9.35
CA ASN A 101 0.05 6.43 -8.52
C ASN A 101 -1.22 6.74 -9.31
N SER A 102 -2.13 5.76 -9.37
CA SER A 102 -3.42 5.86 -10.02
C SER A 102 -4.51 5.60 -8.99
N GLY A 103 -5.39 6.58 -8.77
CA GLY A 103 -6.47 6.52 -7.78
C GLY A 103 -7.42 7.70 -7.90
#